data_AF-A0A7J4NYU5-F1
#
_entry.id   AF-A0A7J4NYU5-F1
#
_cell.length_a   1.000
_cell.length_b   1.000
_cell.length_c   1.000
_cell.angle_alpha   90.00
_cell.angle_beta   90.00
_cell.angle_gamma   90.00
#
_symmetry.space_group_name_H-M   'P 1'
#
loop_
_entity.id
_entity.type
_entity.pdbx_description
1 polymer ?
#
loop_
_entity_poly.entity_id
_entity_poly.type
_entity_poly.pdbx_seq_one_letter_code
_entity_poly.pdbx_strand_id
1 'polypeptide(L)' 'MVGILGRVDWAASARSLLTSAAGLEPGKPAIIHIRHTERPCITGPNSNVLLSTPEGREAAVEFGEGLPTGRNYRLYH' A
#
# COMPACT_ATOMS: atom_id res chain seq x y z
N MET A 1 -12.73 8.26 12.54
CA MET A 1 -11.47 7.77 13.12
C MET A 1 -10.43 7.86 12.01
N VAL A 2 -9.25 8.44 12.26
CA VAL A 2 -8.20 8.53 11.24
C VAL A 2 -7.44 7.21 11.24
N GLY A 3 -7.47 6.48 10.12
CA GLY A 3 -6.78 5.20 9.94
C GLY A 3 -5.25 5.34 9.97
N ILE A 4 -4.52 4.22 9.96
CA ILE A 4 -3.05 4.20 10.04
C ILE A 4 -2.44 4.99 8.87
N LEU A 5 -3.05 4.94 7.67
CA LEU A 5 -2.56 5.71 6.52
C LEU A 5 -2.66 7.22 6.75
N GLY A 6 -3.57 7.70 7.60
CA GLY A 6 -3.68 9.11 7.96
C GLY A 6 -2.77 9.53 9.13
N ARG A 7 -2.16 8.57 9.84
CA ARG A 7 -1.36 8.80 11.04
C ARG A 7 0.15 8.75 10.80
N VAL A 8 0.62 7.93 9.85
CA VAL A 8 2.05 7.78 9.58
C VAL A 8 2.50 8.69 8.44
N ASP A 9 3.66 9.32 8.60
CA ASP A 9 4.18 10.30 7.63
C ASP A 9 4.55 9.64 6.29
N TRP A 10 5.06 8.41 6.34
CA TRP A 10 5.47 7.66 5.16
C TRP A 10 4.29 7.14 4.31
N ALA A 11 3.05 7.28 4.77
CA ALA A 11 1.85 6.87 4.00
C ALA A 11 1.38 7.93 2.98
N ALA A 12 2.05 9.08 2.87
CA ALA A 12 1.66 10.15 1.94
C ALA A 12 1.50 9.65 0.48
N SER A 13 2.46 8.84 0.00
CA SER A 13 2.40 8.25 -1.35
C SER A 13 1.24 7.28 -1.50
N ALA A 14 0.95 6.48 -0.47
CA ALA A 14 -0.18 5.54 -0.49
C ALA A 14 -1.53 6.29 -0.56
N ARG A 15 -1.70 7.35 0.25
CA ARG A 15 -2.90 8.21 0.20
C ARG A 15 -3.07 8.89 -1.17
N SER A 16 -1.98 9.43 -1.73
CA SER A 16 -2.00 10.04 -3.06
C SER A 16 -2.41 9.02 -4.14
N LEU A 17 -1.90 7.79 -4.04
CA LEU A 17 -2.19 6.73 -5.00
C LEU A 17 -3.66 6.27 -4.92
N LEU A 18 -4.23 6.16 -3.72
CA LEU A 18 -5.66 5.87 -3.53
C LEU A 18 -6.54 6.96 -4.14
N THR A 19 -6.16 8.22 -3.95
CA THR A 19 -6.86 9.38 -4.54
C THR A 19 -6.86 9.28 -6.07
N SER A 20 -5.71 8.98 -6.68
CA SER A 20 -5.61 8.77 -8.13
C SER A 20 -6.38 7.52 -8.60
N ALA A 21 -6.36 6.45 -7.81
CA ALA A 21 -7.05 5.20 -8.12
C ALA A 21 -8.57 5.38 -8.18
N ALA A 22 -9.13 6.25 -7.33
CA ALA A 22 -10.56 6.58 -7.34
C ALA A 22 -11.03 7.20 -8.67
N GLY A 23 -10.13 7.84 -9.42
CA GLY A 23 -10.42 8.43 -10.74
C GLY A 23 -10.20 7.49 -11.92
N LEU A 24 -9.84 6.21 -11.70
CA LEU A 24 -9.57 5.28 -12.80
C LEU A 24 -10.84 4.96 -13.58
N GLU A 25 -10.79 5.15 -14.91
CA GLU A 25 -11.90 4.85 -15.80
C GLU A 25 -12.42 3.40 -15.63
N PRO A 26 -13.74 3.22 -15.54
CA PRO A 26 -14.35 1.89 -15.51
C PRO A 26 -14.02 1.08 -16.77
N GLY A 27 -13.82 -0.23 -16.63
CA GLY A 27 -13.57 -1.14 -17.76
C GLY A 27 -12.17 -1.05 -18.40
N LYS A 28 -11.37 -0.01 -18.10
CA LYS A 28 -9.98 0.06 -18.56
C LYS A 28 -9.01 -0.64 -17.61
N PRO A 29 -8.06 -1.45 -18.11
CA PRO A 29 -7.00 -1.99 -17.29
C PRO A 29 -6.08 -0.88 -16.79
N ALA A 30 -5.57 -1.03 -15.56
CA ALA A 30 -4.61 -0.11 -14.96
C ALA A 30 -3.53 -0.91 -14.24
N ILE A 31 -2.30 -0.41 -14.25
CA ILE A 31 -1.17 -0.99 -13.53
C ILE A 31 -0.81 -0.05 -12.40
N ILE A 32 -0.71 -0.60 -11.19
CA ILE A 32 -0.31 0.13 -10.00
C ILE A 32 0.99 -0.51 -9.48
N HIS A 33 2.06 0.25 -9.46
CA HIS A 33 3.32 -0.17 -8.86
C HIS A 33 3.36 0.29 -7.40
N ILE A 34 3.42 -0.67 -6.49
CA ILE A 34 3.42 -0.42 -5.05
C ILE A 34 4.76 -0.88 -4.50
N ARG A 35 5.48 0.02 -3.81
CA ARG A 35 6.66 -0.38 -3.04
C ARG A 35 6.21 -1.03 -1.73
N HIS A 36 6.96 -2.04 -1.28
CA HIS A 36 6.74 -2.71 0.00
C HIS A 36 6.51 -1.73 1.16
N THR A 37 5.70 -2.14 2.13
CA THR A 37 5.41 -1.34 3.34
C THR A 37 6.62 -1.23 4.26
N GLU A 38 6.46 -0.46 5.33
CA GLU A 38 7.51 -0.24 6.33
C GLU A 38 8.06 -1.58 6.87
N ARG A 39 9.40 -1.65 6.90
CA ARG A 39 10.16 -2.78 7.42
C ARG A 39 11.19 -2.24 8.42
N PRO A 40 11.58 -3.03 9.44
CA PRO A 40 12.70 -2.67 10.29
C PRO A 40 13.95 -2.38 9.44
N CYS A 41 14.65 -1.28 9.72
CA CYS A 41 15.93 -1.00 9.10
C CYS A 41 17.02 -1.70 9.91
N ILE A 42 17.47 -2.87 9.45
CA ILE A 42 18.67 -3.51 9.99
C ILE A 42 19.72 -3.50 8.89
N THR A 43 20.82 -2.80 9.13
CA THR A 43 22.00 -2.84 8.27
C THR A 43 22.76 -4.15 8.53
N GLY A 44 22.71 -5.10 7.61
CA GLY A 44 23.43 -6.37 7.71
C GLY A 44 22.94 -7.44 6.72
N PRO A 45 23.62 -8.58 6.61
CA PRO A 45 23.41 -9.61 5.56
C PRO A 45 22.03 -10.29 5.52
N ASN A 46 21.06 -9.88 6.35
CA ASN A 46 19.71 -10.44 6.42
C ASN A 46 18.59 -9.39 6.22
N SER A 47 18.91 -8.19 5.73
CA SER A 47 17.91 -7.11 5.53
C SER A 47 16.74 -7.51 4.61
N ASN A 48 16.97 -8.45 3.69
CA ASN A 48 15.96 -8.91 2.73
C ASN A 48 14.92 -9.86 3.33
N VAL A 49 15.18 -10.42 4.52
CA VAL A 49 14.29 -11.37 5.21
C VAL A 49 13.33 -10.66 6.17
N LEU A 50 13.47 -9.34 6.33
CA LEU A 50 12.70 -8.58 7.30
C LEU A 50 11.23 -8.46 6.86
N LEU A 51 10.35 -9.00 7.70
CA LEU A 51 8.91 -8.88 7.56
C LEU A 51 8.46 -7.43 7.80
N SER A 52 7.29 -7.08 7.25
CA SER A 52 6.65 -5.80 7.56
C SER A 52 6.42 -5.63 9.06
N THR A 53 6.61 -4.39 9.54
CA THR A 53 6.25 -3.96 10.90
C THR A 53 4.74 -4.17 11.13
N PRO A 54 4.26 -4.22 12.39
CA PRO A 54 2.82 -4.25 12.66
C PRO A 54 2.06 -3.10 11.96
N GLU A 55 2.60 -1.88 12.03
CA GLU A 55 2.05 -0.70 11.35
C GLU A 55 2.09 -0.85 9.82
N GLY A 56 3.18 -1.40 9.28
CA GLY A 56 3.30 -1.71 7.86
C GLY A 56 2.31 -2.77 7.36
N ARG A 57 1.86 -3.69 8.23
CA ARG A 57 0.80 -4.66 7.89
C ARG A 57 -0.57 -4.02 7.94
N GLU A 58 -0.85 -3.24 8.98
CA GLU A 58 -2.11 -2.49 9.11
C GLU A 58 -2.28 -1.53 7.91
N ALA A 59 -1.22 -0.83 7.52
CA ALA A 59 -1.23 0.06 6.37
C ALA A 59 -1.47 -0.67 5.04
N ALA A 60 -0.95 -1.89 4.88
CA ALA A 60 -1.22 -2.71 3.70
C ALA A 60 -2.69 -3.12 3.62
N VAL A 61 -3.29 -3.50 4.74
CA VAL A 61 -4.72 -3.85 4.82
C VAL A 61 -5.59 -2.64 4.51
N GLU A 62 -5.36 -1.51 5.20
CA GLU A 62 -6.13 -0.28 4.97
C GLU A 62 -5.97 0.22 3.53
N PHE A 63 -4.78 0.10 2.94
CA PHE A 63 -4.59 0.44 1.52
C PHE A 63 -5.43 -0.46 0.61
N GLY A 64 -5.45 -1.77 0.86
CA GLY A 64 -6.26 -2.71 0.10
C GLY A 64 -7.76 -2.43 0.20
N GLU A 65 -8.24 -2.09 1.39
CA GLU A 65 -9.64 -1.69 1.64
C GLU A 65 -10.01 -0.36 0.96
N GLY A 66 -9.04 0.54 0.78
CA GLY A 66 -9.23 1.81 0.09
C GLY A 66 -9.25 1.72 -1.45
N LEU A 67 -8.93 0.56 -2.04
CA LEU A 67 -8.93 0.40 -3.49
C LEU A 67 -10.37 0.42 -4.07
N PRO A 68 -10.56 0.95 -5.30
CA PRO A 68 -11.87 1.00 -5.94
C PRO A 68 -12.58 -0.36 -6.02
N THR A 69 -13.83 -0.43 -5.56
CA THR A 69 -14.65 -1.64 -5.70
C THR A 69 -15.02 -1.94 -7.16
N GLY A 70 -15.42 -3.17 -7.46
CA GLY A 70 -15.92 -3.55 -8.80
C GLY A 70 -14.84 -3.72 -9.86
N ARG A 71 -13.57 -3.82 -9.47
CA ARG A 71 -12.45 -4.17 -10.34
C ARG A 71 -11.93 -5.57 -10.02
N ASN A 72 -11.36 -6.23 -11.03
CA ASN A 72 -10.71 -7.53 -10.86
C ASN A 72 -9.21 -7.32 -10.60
N TYR A 73 -8.80 -7.43 -9.34
CA TYR A 73 -7.42 -7.22 -8.92
C TYR A 73 -6.58 -8.48 -9.13
N ARG A 74 -5.39 -8.30 -9.72
CA ARG A 74 -4.34 -9.32 -9.82
C ARG A 74 -3.07 -8.78 -9.19
N LEU A 75 -2.52 -9.53 -8.25
CA LEU A 75 -1.33 -9.16 -7.48
C LEU A 75 -0.14 -10.00 -7.95
N TYR A 76 0.96 -9.32 -8.25
CA TYR A 76 2.23 -9.92 -8.67
C TYR A 76 3.31 -9.46 -7.70
N HIS A 77 4.16 -10.38 -7.23
CA HIS A 77 5.21 -10.13 -6.23
C HIS A 77 6.57 -10.61 -6.72
#